data_AF-A0A413RVG9-F1
#
_entry.id   AF-A0A413RVG9-F1
#
_cell.length_a   1.000
_cell.length_b   1.000
_cell.length_c   1.000
_cell.angle_alpha   90.00
_cell.angle_beta   90.00
_cell.angle_gamma   90.00
#
_symmetry.space_group_name_H-M   'P 1'
#
loop_
_entity.id
_entity.type
_entity.pdbx_description
1 polymer ?
#
loop_
_entity_poly.entity_id
_entity_poly.type
_entity_poly.pdbx_seq_one_letter_code
_entity_poly.pdbx_strand_id
1 'polypeptide(L)'
;MVLELIILFTQGFEADMYKVSVPVIASLPYSMAWLMDYQSGYIKFYVSRVGISKYIFGKIFACGISGGALGTMAVWIYKVISKNSDINIQLIFMSFALWAIVAATLAAWSNSRYIAYGGGFVIYYILVILHQRYFGQVYCLDPYEWFNPKQSWMFDTQGIMILIGGLMIIFVCIYYLLVRRCIENV
;
A
#
# COMPACT_ATOMS: atom_id res chain seq x y z
N MET A 1 12.17 5.26 -1.34
CA MET A 1 12.75 6.20 -2.33
C MET A 1 14.17 5.82 -2.72
N VAL A 2 15.21 6.03 -1.88
CA VAL A 2 16.61 5.73 -2.27
C VAL A 2 16.81 4.27 -2.66
N LEU A 3 16.23 3.34 -1.88
CA LEU A 3 16.33 1.90 -2.13
C LEU A 3 15.64 1.49 -3.45
N GLU A 4 14.47 2.05 -3.76
CA GLU A 4 13.80 1.80 -5.06
C GLU A 4 14.59 2.36 -6.23
N LEU A 5 15.15 3.56 -6.09
CA LEU A 5 15.98 4.14 -7.14
C LEU A 5 17.18 3.25 -7.44
N ILE A 6 17.86 2.75 -6.40
CA ILE A 6 18.99 1.82 -6.56
C ILE A 6 18.54 0.53 -7.28
N ILE A 7 17.41 -0.06 -6.89
CA ILE A 7 16.87 -1.25 -7.55
C ILE A 7 16.54 -0.96 -9.03
N LEU A 8 15.87 0.16 -9.31
CA LEU A 8 15.49 0.56 -10.66
C LEU A 8 16.71 0.84 -11.55
N PHE A 9 17.77 1.44 -11.02
CA PHE A 9 19.00 1.68 -11.79
C PHE A 9 19.83 0.41 -12.02
N THR A 10 19.78 -0.56 -11.12
CA THR A 10 20.61 -1.78 -11.23
C THR A 10 19.94 -2.87 -12.06
N GLN A 11 18.61 -3.03 -11.96
CA GLN A 11 17.90 -4.15 -12.58
C GLN A 11 16.78 -3.74 -13.55
N GLY A 12 16.35 -2.49 -13.53
CA GLY A 12 15.24 -2.00 -14.36
C GLY A 12 13.85 -2.31 -13.80
N PHE A 13 12.82 -1.81 -14.49
CA PHE A 13 11.42 -1.85 -14.03
C PHE A 13 10.77 -3.25 -14.12
N GLU A 14 11.18 -4.08 -15.07
CA GLU A 14 10.59 -5.42 -15.25
C GLU A 14 11.16 -6.49 -14.31
N ALA A 15 12.24 -6.16 -13.59
CA ALA A 15 12.92 -7.08 -12.70
C ALA A 15 12.02 -7.57 -11.57
N ASP A 16 12.11 -8.87 -11.26
CA ASP A 16 11.32 -9.48 -10.19
C ASP A 16 11.67 -8.87 -8.82
N MET A 17 12.91 -8.41 -8.62
CA MET A 17 13.30 -7.71 -7.41
C MET A 17 12.53 -6.41 -7.18
N TYR A 18 12.21 -5.66 -8.25
CA TYR A 18 11.40 -4.45 -8.14
C TYR A 18 10.00 -4.80 -7.66
N LYS A 19 9.34 -5.75 -8.31
CA LYS A 19 7.98 -6.19 -7.98
C LYS A 19 7.86 -6.67 -6.53
N VAL A 20 8.86 -7.41 -6.07
CA VAL A 20 8.96 -7.95 -4.70
C VAL A 20 9.17 -6.85 -3.65
N SER A 21 9.88 -5.79 -4.00
CA SER A 21 10.19 -4.69 -3.09
C SER A 21 9.00 -3.76 -2.82
N VAL A 22 8.01 -3.75 -3.71
CA VAL A 22 6.85 -2.83 -3.63
C VAL A 22 6.13 -2.85 -2.27
N PRO A 23 5.62 -3.99 -1.76
CA PRO A 23 4.88 -4.01 -0.50
C PRO A 23 5.75 -3.59 0.70
N VAL A 24 7.04 -3.93 0.68
CA VAL A 24 7.99 -3.56 1.75
C VAL A 24 8.11 -2.05 1.81
N ILE A 25 8.33 -1.41 0.66
CA ILE A 25 8.65 0.00 0.60
C ILE A 25 7.40 0.86 0.82
N ALA A 26 6.25 0.40 0.33
CA ALA A 26 4.95 1.02 0.61
C ALA A 26 4.60 1.02 2.12
N SER A 27 5.09 0.04 2.88
CA SER A 27 4.84 -0.06 4.32
C SER A 27 5.72 0.86 5.19
N LEU A 28 6.82 1.39 4.65
CA LEU A 28 7.75 2.25 5.39
C LEU A 28 7.18 3.64 5.74
N PRO A 29 6.55 4.38 4.81
CA PRO A 29 6.05 5.71 5.11
C PRO A 29 4.74 5.65 5.92
N TYR A 30 4.79 6.26 7.11
CA TYR A 30 3.61 6.65 7.91
C TYR A 30 2.67 5.52 8.40
N SER A 31 2.88 4.26 8.04
CA SER A 31 2.05 3.11 8.47
C SER A 31 1.96 2.97 10.00
N MET A 32 2.95 3.46 10.74
CA MET A 32 3.06 3.37 12.20
C MET A 32 2.56 4.59 12.95
N ALA A 33 2.20 5.66 12.25
CA ALA A 33 1.88 6.93 12.89
C ALA A 33 0.72 6.78 13.90
N TRP A 34 -0.20 5.85 13.67
CA TRP A 34 -1.24 5.51 14.64
C TRP A 34 -0.72 4.72 15.85
N LEU A 35 0.08 3.67 15.61
CA LEU A 35 0.58 2.82 16.69
C LEU A 35 1.53 3.59 17.63
N MET A 36 2.30 4.54 17.10
CA MET A 36 3.13 5.44 17.88
C MET A 36 2.30 6.33 18.82
N ASP A 37 1.19 6.89 18.33
CA ASP A 37 0.27 7.71 19.14
C ASP A 37 -0.45 6.87 20.20
N TYR A 38 -0.76 5.61 19.87
CA TYR A 38 -1.38 4.67 20.80
C TYR A 38 -0.44 4.28 21.94
N GLN A 39 0.80 3.87 21.62
CA GLN A 39 1.80 3.46 22.61
C GLN A 39 2.27 4.61 23.51
N SER A 40 2.29 5.84 23.00
CA SER A 40 2.65 7.03 23.76
C SER A 40 1.51 7.58 24.63
N GLY A 41 0.27 7.11 24.44
CA GLY A 41 -0.90 7.60 25.16
C GLY A 41 -1.40 8.98 24.69
N TYR A 42 -0.74 9.61 23.71
CA TYR A 42 -1.16 10.91 23.17
C TYR A 42 -2.51 10.87 22.48
N ILE A 43 -3.01 9.68 22.14
CA ILE A 43 -4.32 9.47 21.52
C ILE A 43 -5.47 10.11 22.33
N LYS A 44 -5.41 10.11 23.68
CA LYS A 44 -6.46 10.69 24.53
C LYS A 44 -6.60 12.20 24.32
N PHE A 45 -5.48 12.92 24.21
CA PHE A 45 -5.49 14.37 23.99
C PHE A 45 -5.96 14.75 22.58
N TYR A 46 -5.60 13.94 21.58
CA TYR A 46 -6.02 14.17 20.19
C TYR A 46 -7.51 13.90 19.98
N VAL A 47 -8.02 12.76 20.48
CA VAL A 47 -9.41 12.35 20.30
C VAL A 47 -10.37 13.34 20.96
N SER A 48 -10.02 13.87 22.13
CA SER A 48 -10.85 14.86 22.84
C SER A 48 -11.08 16.16 22.08
N ARG A 49 -10.19 16.56 21.16
CA ARG A 49 -10.29 17.85 20.44
C ARG A 49 -10.87 17.73 19.03
N VAL A 50 -10.55 16.66 18.31
CA VAL A 50 -10.84 16.53 16.86
C VAL A 50 -11.99 15.56 16.58
N GLY A 51 -12.29 14.66 17.51
CA GLY A 51 -13.25 13.57 17.34
C GLY A 51 -12.66 12.34 16.66
N ILE A 52 -13.20 11.16 16.99
CA ILE A 52 -12.65 9.85 16.61
C ILE A 52 -12.60 9.68 15.09
N SER A 53 -13.71 9.94 14.38
CA SER A 53 -13.77 9.67 12.94
C SER A 53 -12.82 10.55 12.13
N LYS A 54 -12.71 11.84 12.45
CA LYS A 54 -11.81 12.77 11.75
C LYS A 54 -10.34 12.39 11.96
N TYR A 55 -9.98 11.93 13.17
CA TYR A 55 -8.64 11.44 13.46
C TYR A 55 -8.28 10.21 12.61
N ILE A 56 -9.17 9.21 12.57
CA ILE A 56 -8.95 7.98 11.81
C ILE A 56 -8.78 8.27 10.31
N PHE A 57 -9.71 9.06 9.74
CA PHE A 57 -9.64 9.44 8.33
C PHE A 57 -8.36 10.22 8.02
N GLY A 58 -7.99 11.19 8.86
CA GLY A 58 -6.75 11.95 8.66
C GLY A 58 -5.50 11.05 8.61
N LYS A 59 -5.40 10.07 9.51
CA LYS A 59 -4.26 9.15 9.56
C LYS A 59 -4.21 8.22 8.36
N ILE A 60 -5.34 7.65 7.94
CA ILE A 60 -5.36 6.73 6.79
C ILE A 60 -5.10 7.45 5.47
N PHE A 61 -5.65 8.65 5.28
CA PHE A 61 -5.36 9.47 4.10
C PHE A 61 -3.90 9.89 4.05
N ALA A 62 -3.33 10.32 5.19
CA ALA A 62 -1.91 10.63 5.27
C ALA A 62 -1.03 9.40 4.95
N CYS A 63 -1.41 8.22 5.45
CA CYS A 63 -0.71 6.96 5.15
C CYS A 63 -0.76 6.63 3.65
N GLY A 64 -1.96 6.60 3.06
CA GLY A 64 -2.14 6.30 1.64
C GLY A 64 -1.40 7.29 0.72
N ILE A 65 -1.50 8.59 0.99
CA ILE A 65 -0.80 9.62 0.22
C ILE A 65 0.72 9.47 0.37
N SER A 66 1.22 9.22 1.58
CA SER A 66 2.66 9.08 1.82
C SER A 66 3.27 7.83 1.16
N GLY A 67 2.55 6.70 1.19
CA GLY A 67 2.92 5.46 0.51
C GLY A 67 2.92 5.61 -1.01
N GLY A 68 1.83 6.13 -1.55
CA GLY A 68 1.69 6.38 -2.98
C GLY A 68 2.73 7.37 -3.51
N ALA A 69 2.95 8.48 -2.81
CA ALA A 69 3.90 9.52 -3.22
C ALA A 69 5.35 9.02 -3.25
N LEU A 70 5.73 8.14 -2.32
CA LEU A 70 7.09 7.61 -2.25
C LEU A 70 7.42 6.75 -3.47
N GLY A 71 6.50 5.85 -3.87
CA GLY A 71 6.66 5.00 -5.05
C GLY A 71 6.60 5.79 -6.36
N THR A 72 5.64 6.72 -6.50
CA THR A 72 5.55 7.54 -7.72
C THR A 72 6.74 8.45 -7.91
N MET A 73 7.27 9.05 -6.84
CA MET A 73 8.44 9.93 -6.93
C MET A 73 9.66 9.16 -7.44
N ALA A 74 9.89 7.94 -6.96
CA ALA A 74 11.01 7.10 -7.41
C ALA A 74 10.89 6.74 -8.90
N VAL A 75 9.71 6.29 -9.33
CA VAL A 75 9.47 5.92 -10.72
C VAL A 75 9.47 7.14 -11.65
N TRP A 76 8.99 8.29 -11.19
CA TRP A 76 9.02 9.53 -11.96
C TRP A 76 10.46 9.97 -12.26
N ILE A 77 11.36 9.91 -11.28
CA ILE A 77 12.79 10.19 -11.48
C ILE A 77 13.39 9.22 -12.51
N TYR A 78 13.08 7.92 -12.40
CA TYR A 78 13.53 6.92 -13.36
C TYR A 78 13.02 7.21 -14.78
N LYS A 79 11.74 7.62 -14.92
CA LYS A 79 11.13 7.98 -16.20
C LYS A 79 11.83 9.17 -16.87
N VAL A 80 12.18 10.20 -16.10
CA VAL A 80 12.90 11.38 -16.59
C VAL A 80 14.28 11.01 -17.15
N ILE A 81 14.96 10.06 -16.51
CA ILE A 81 16.34 9.67 -16.87
C ILE A 81 16.35 8.66 -18.02
N SER A 82 15.49 7.65 -17.98
CA SER A 82 15.46 6.57 -18.97
C SER A 82 14.63 6.87 -20.22
N LYS A 83 13.89 7.99 -20.27
CA LYS A 83 13.03 8.41 -21.39
C LYS A 83 12.04 7.35 -21.89
N ASN A 84 11.59 6.46 -21.00
CA ASN A 84 10.68 5.37 -21.33
C ASN A 84 9.21 5.84 -21.26
N SER A 85 8.43 5.62 -22.32
CA SER A 85 7.07 6.16 -22.48
C SER A 85 5.99 5.37 -21.76
N ASP A 86 6.22 4.09 -21.47
CA ASP A 86 5.12 3.14 -21.25
C ASP A 86 4.71 3.01 -19.77
N ILE A 87 5.37 3.74 -18.86
CA ILE A 87 5.11 3.63 -17.42
C ILE A 87 3.96 4.54 -17.00
N ASN A 88 2.86 3.90 -16.56
CA ASN A 88 1.67 4.53 -16.00
C ASN A 88 1.85 4.90 -14.53
N ILE A 89 2.14 6.17 -14.26
CA ILE A 89 2.40 6.69 -12.90
C ILE A 89 1.18 6.55 -11.97
N GLN A 90 -0.03 6.66 -12.53
CA GLN A 90 -1.28 6.60 -11.76
C GLN A 90 -1.53 5.21 -11.15
N LEU A 91 -1.26 4.13 -11.89
CA LEU A 91 -1.40 2.75 -11.39
C LEU A 91 -0.42 2.47 -10.25
N ILE A 92 0.81 2.96 -10.41
CA ILE A 92 1.84 2.82 -9.39
C ILE A 92 1.41 3.54 -8.12
N PHE A 93 0.90 4.76 -8.23
CA PHE A 93 0.36 5.49 -7.08
C PHE A 93 -0.69 4.69 -6.32
N MET A 94 -1.71 4.19 -7.03
CA MET A 94 -2.84 3.49 -6.43
C MET A 94 -2.40 2.18 -5.77
N SER A 95 -1.51 1.44 -6.42
CA SER A 95 -1.03 0.17 -5.90
C SER A 95 -0.10 0.34 -4.69
N PHE A 96 0.81 1.32 -4.71
CA PHE A 96 1.63 1.65 -3.52
C PHE A 96 0.76 2.16 -2.36
N ALA A 97 -0.25 2.98 -2.65
CA ALA A 97 -1.20 3.43 -1.64
C ALA A 97 -1.98 2.25 -1.02
N LEU A 98 -2.36 1.25 -1.83
CA LEU A 98 -3.01 0.03 -1.34
C LEU A 98 -2.15 -0.73 -0.35
N TRP A 99 -0.91 -1.02 -0.71
CA TRP A 99 -0.04 -1.78 0.18
C TRP A 99 0.31 -1.01 1.47
N ALA A 100 0.38 0.33 1.41
CA ALA A 100 0.52 1.16 2.60
C ALA A 100 -0.69 1.04 3.54
N ILE A 101 -1.92 1.09 3.01
CA ILE A 101 -3.14 0.93 3.81
C ILE A 101 -3.28 -0.48 4.37
N VAL A 102 -2.93 -1.51 3.60
CA VAL A 102 -2.90 -2.91 4.09
C VAL A 102 -1.93 -3.04 5.26
N ALA A 103 -0.72 -2.48 5.15
CA ALA A 103 0.26 -2.48 6.23
C ALA A 103 -0.24 -1.73 7.48
N ALA A 104 -0.87 -0.56 7.31
CA ALA A 104 -1.47 0.19 8.41
C ALA A 104 -2.62 -0.57 9.09
N THR A 105 -3.42 -1.31 8.31
CA THR A 105 -4.51 -2.16 8.82
C THR A 105 -3.97 -3.33 9.65
N LEU A 106 -2.90 -3.96 9.19
CA LEU A 106 -2.19 -4.99 9.95
C LEU A 106 -1.55 -4.46 11.23
N ALA A 107 -1.00 -3.24 11.19
CA ALA A 107 -0.46 -2.56 12.37
C ALA A 107 -1.56 -2.33 13.42
N ALA A 108 -2.74 -1.87 12.98
CA ALA A 108 -3.89 -1.63 13.85
C ALA A 108 -4.46 -2.93 14.43
N TRP A 109 -4.46 -4.02 13.66
CA TRP A 109 -4.98 -5.30 14.12
C TRP A 109 -4.07 -5.98 15.16
N SER A 110 -2.75 -5.92 14.94
CA SER A 110 -1.78 -6.68 15.72
C SER A 110 -1.16 -5.91 16.89
N ASN A 111 -1.37 -4.59 16.98
CA ASN A 111 -0.72 -3.70 17.95
C ASN A 111 0.81 -3.84 18.02
N SER A 112 1.45 -4.30 16.94
CA SER A 112 2.89 -4.56 16.87
C SER A 112 3.52 -3.88 15.66
N ARG A 113 4.66 -3.22 15.87
CA ARG A 113 5.41 -2.52 14.82
C ARG A 113 5.98 -3.49 13.77
N TYR A 114 6.35 -4.70 14.17
CA TYR A 114 7.02 -5.67 13.29
C TYR A 114 6.06 -6.27 12.26
N ILE A 115 4.81 -6.53 12.66
CA ILE A 115 3.79 -7.13 11.80
C ILE A 115 3.36 -6.15 10.70
N ALA A 116 3.44 -4.83 10.94
CA ALA A 116 3.17 -3.83 9.92
C ALA A 116 4.12 -3.94 8.71
N TYR A 117 5.44 -4.06 8.97
CA TYR A 117 6.45 -4.18 7.92
C TYR A 117 6.44 -5.55 7.24
N GLY A 118 6.41 -6.63 8.04
CA GLY A 118 6.51 -7.99 7.50
C GLY A 118 5.19 -8.50 6.92
N GLY A 119 4.05 -8.12 7.52
CA GLY A 119 2.76 -8.68 7.17
C GLY A 119 2.28 -8.26 5.78
N GLY A 120 2.50 -6.99 5.39
CA GLY A 120 2.17 -6.53 4.03
C GLY A 120 2.94 -7.31 2.96
N PHE A 121 4.22 -7.56 3.20
CA PHE A 121 5.07 -8.38 2.34
C PHE A 121 4.61 -9.84 2.26
N VAL A 122 4.33 -10.47 3.41
CA VAL A 122 3.88 -11.87 3.44
C VAL A 122 2.54 -12.03 2.72
N ILE A 123 1.57 -11.13 2.93
CA ILE A 123 0.28 -11.18 2.23
C ILE A 123 0.47 -11.01 0.73
N TYR A 124 1.28 -10.05 0.30
CA TYR A 124 1.62 -9.85 -1.11
C TYR A 124 2.12 -11.15 -1.76
N TYR A 125 3.07 -11.82 -1.11
CA TYR A 125 3.64 -13.06 -1.61
C TYR A 125 2.66 -14.24 -1.61
N ILE A 126 1.82 -14.34 -0.59
CA ILE A 126 0.79 -15.37 -0.55
C ILE A 126 -0.15 -15.21 -1.75
N LEU A 127 -0.53 -13.97 -2.10
CA LEU A 127 -1.35 -13.71 -3.29
C LEU A 127 -0.65 -14.16 -4.58
N VAL A 128 0.63 -13.81 -4.74
CA VAL A 128 1.43 -14.23 -5.91
C VAL A 128 1.50 -15.75 -6.02
N ILE A 129 1.83 -16.45 -4.92
CA ILE A 129 1.95 -17.92 -4.91
C ILE A 129 0.60 -18.57 -5.21
N LEU A 130 -0.49 -18.03 -4.65
CA LEU A 130 -1.84 -18.56 -4.83
C LEU A 130 -2.30 -18.41 -6.28
N HIS A 131 -2.00 -17.26 -6.91
CA HIS A 131 -2.25 -17.06 -8.34
C HIS A 131 -1.45 -18.06 -9.19
N GLN A 132 -0.13 -18.12 -9.00
CA GLN A 132 0.75 -18.96 -9.82
C GLN A 132 0.47 -20.46 -9.68
N ARG A 133 0.05 -20.92 -8.49
CA ARG A 133 -0.08 -22.36 -8.20
C ARG A 133 -1.49 -22.92 -8.36
N TYR A 134 -2.52 -22.14 -8.05
CA TYR A 134 -3.89 -22.66 -7.99
C TYR A 134 -4.84 -21.97 -8.98
N PHE A 135 -4.69 -20.67 -9.21
CA PHE A 135 -5.68 -19.87 -9.93
C PHE A 135 -5.09 -19.11 -11.12
N GLY A 136 -4.41 -19.81 -12.03
CA GLY A 136 -3.78 -19.20 -13.21
C GLY A 136 -4.76 -18.55 -14.21
N GLN A 137 -6.07 -18.73 -14.04
CA GLN A 137 -7.10 -18.04 -14.85
C GLN A 137 -7.58 -16.74 -14.21
N VAL A 138 -7.36 -16.52 -12.90
CA VAL A 138 -7.84 -15.35 -12.17
C VAL A 138 -6.73 -14.30 -12.10
N TYR A 139 -6.48 -13.68 -13.26
CA TYR A 139 -5.46 -12.65 -13.45
C TYR A 139 -5.65 -11.44 -12.52
N CYS A 140 -6.89 -11.11 -12.15
CA CYS A 140 -7.23 -10.02 -11.24
C CYS A 140 -6.58 -10.11 -9.84
N LEU A 141 -6.25 -11.33 -9.39
CA LEU A 141 -5.65 -11.57 -8.06
C LEU A 141 -4.13 -11.32 -8.04
N ASP A 142 -3.48 -11.26 -9.20
CA ASP A 142 -2.02 -11.10 -9.25
C ASP A 142 -1.64 -9.63 -8.99
N PRO A 143 -0.95 -9.33 -7.88
CA PRO A 143 -0.53 -7.96 -7.61
C PRO A 143 0.54 -7.46 -8.59
N TYR A 144 1.15 -8.32 -9.42
CA TYR A 144 2.04 -7.89 -10.49
C TYR A 144 1.30 -7.17 -11.64
N GLU A 145 0.06 -7.57 -11.92
CA GLU A 145 -0.75 -6.94 -12.98
C GLU A 145 -1.21 -5.54 -12.61
N TRP A 146 -1.24 -5.21 -11.31
CA TRP A 146 -1.66 -3.90 -10.82
C TRP A 146 -0.64 -2.78 -11.13
N PHE A 147 0.61 -3.14 -11.44
CA PHE A 147 1.68 -2.19 -11.79
C PHE A 147 2.04 -2.21 -13.27
N ASN A 148 2.07 -3.40 -13.88
CA ASN A 148 2.40 -3.59 -15.28
C ASN A 148 1.40 -4.56 -15.93
N PRO A 149 0.30 -4.05 -16.53
CA PRO A 149 -0.70 -4.90 -17.13
C PRO A 149 -0.15 -5.58 -18.38
N LYS A 150 0.03 -6.90 -18.33
CA LYS A 150 0.47 -7.70 -19.48
C LYS A 150 -0.70 -8.31 -20.26
N GLN A 151 -1.84 -8.49 -19.61
CA GLN A 151 -3.03 -9.13 -20.17
C GLN A 151 -4.12 -8.11 -20.50
N SER A 152 -4.95 -8.41 -21.50
CA SER A 152 -6.05 -7.52 -21.91
C SER A 152 -7.18 -7.55 -20.89
N TRP A 153 -7.27 -6.52 -20.05
CA TRP A 153 -8.39 -6.31 -19.14
C TRP A 153 -9.62 -5.77 -19.90
N MET A 154 -10.83 -6.11 -19.44
CA MET A 154 -12.09 -5.69 -20.10
C MET A 154 -12.23 -4.16 -20.23
N PHE A 155 -11.60 -3.40 -19.33
CA PHE A 155 -11.54 -1.94 -19.34
C PHE A 155 -10.09 -1.42 -19.34
N ASP A 156 -9.15 -2.24 -19.81
CA ASP A 156 -7.71 -1.95 -19.84
C ASP A 156 -7.22 -1.39 -18.48
N THR A 157 -6.74 -0.16 -18.46
CA THR A 157 -6.18 0.50 -17.28
C THR A 157 -7.27 0.91 -16.26
N GLN A 158 -8.48 1.26 -16.72
CA GLN A 158 -9.55 1.74 -15.83
C GLN A 158 -10.14 0.63 -14.96
N GLY A 159 -10.19 -0.60 -15.48
CA GLY A 159 -10.66 -1.76 -14.71
C GLY A 159 -9.79 -2.04 -13.48
N ILE A 160 -8.48 -1.90 -13.65
CA ILE A 160 -7.49 -2.05 -12.57
C ILE A 160 -7.71 -0.97 -11.50
N MET A 161 -7.92 0.28 -11.91
CA MET A 161 -8.18 1.38 -10.97
C MET A 161 -9.46 1.14 -10.15
N ILE A 162 -10.53 0.64 -10.78
CA ILE A 162 -11.79 0.33 -10.09
C ILE A 162 -11.60 -0.79 -9.07
N LEU A 163 -10.88 -1.86 -9.44
CA LEU A 163 -10.61 -2.99 -8.56
C LEU A 163 -9.76 -2.57 -7.35
N ILE A 164 -8.66 -1.85 -7.59
CA ILE A 164 -7.78 -1.35 -6.52
C ILE A 164 -8.52 -0.35 -5.64
N GLY A 165 -9.31 0.55 -6.23
CA GLY A 165 -10.17 1.48 -5.50
C GLY A 165 -11.19 0.77 -4.61
N GLY A 166 -11.80 -0.32 -5.10
CA GLY A 166 -12.70 -1.17 -4.33
C GLY A 166 -12.00 -1.82 -3.12
N LEU A 167 -10.83 -2.42 -3.34
CA LEU A 167 -10.01 -3.01 -2.27
C LEU A 167 -9.59 -1.97 -1.24
N MET A 168 -9.22 -0.77 -1.68
CA MET A 168 -8.86 0.36 -0.81
C MET A 168 -10.00 0.72 0.13
N ILE A 169 -11.22 0.85 -0.39
CA ILE A 169 -12.40 1.18 0.42
C ILE A 169 -12.65 0.09 1.45
N ILE A 170 -12.52 -1.18 1.08
CA ILE A 170 -12.69 -2.31 2.01
C ILE A 170 -11.67 -2.24 3.15
N PHE A 171 -10.39 -2.04 2.86
CA PHE A 171 -9.35 -1.94 3.90
C PHE A 171 -9.52 -0.68 4.76
N VAL A 172 -9.93 0.45 4.19
CA VAL A 172 -10.26 1.66 4.96
C VAL A 172 -11.39 1.41 5.94
N CYS A 173 -12.45 0.71 5.52
CA CYS A 173 -13.56 0.32 6.39
C CYS A 173 -13.09 -0.60 7.53
N ILE A 174 -12.26 -1.61 7.22
CA ILE A 174 -11.70 -2.52 8.23
C ILE A 174 -10.83 -1.75 9.23
N TYR A 175 -9.93 -0.89 8.75
CA TYR A 175 -9.09 -0.04 9.57
C TYR A 175 -9.93 0.85 10.50
N TYR A 176 -10.98 1.47 9.97
CA TYR A 176 -11.88 2.31 10.76
C TYR A 176 -12.54 1.54 11.91
N LEU A 177 -13.06 0.34 11.63
CA LEU A 177 -13.69 -0.50 12.66
C LEU A 177 -12.70 -0.96 13.73
N LEU A 178 -11.49 -1.36 13.33
CA LEU A 178 -10.44 -1.80 14.26
C LEU A 178 -9.99 -0.67 15.18
N VAL A 179 -9.63 0.49 14.60
CA VAL A 179 -9.14 1.63 15.38
C VAL A 179 -10.23 2.18 16.28
N ARG A 180 -11.48 2.25 15.80
CA ARG A 180 -12.61 2.69 16.63
C ARG A 180 -12.78 1.79 17.86
N ARG A 181 -12.75 0.48 17.68
CA ARG A 181 -12.81 -0.48 18.81
C ARG A 181 -11.65 -0.29 19.79
N CYS A 182 -10.44 -0.06 19.29
CA CYS A 182 -9.27 0.19 20.15
C CYS A 182 -9.41 1.49 20.96
N ILE A 183 -10.02 2.54 20.40
CA ILE A 183 -10.22 3.82 21.10
C ILE A 183 -11.35 3.74 22.12
N GLU A 184 -12.43 3.03 21.82
CA GLU A 184 -13.56 2.83 22.76
C GLU A 184 -13.14 2.03 24.02
N ASN A 185 -12.09 1.23 23.93
CA ASN A 185 -11.57 0.40 25.03
C ASN A 185 -10.49 1.07 25.90
N VAL A 186 -10.19 2.38 25.72
CA VAL A 186 -9.04 3.10 26.34
C VAL A 186 -9.48 4.27 27.23
#